data_AF-A0A2V6JI14-F1
#
_entry.id   AF-A0A2V6JI14-F1
#
_cell.length_a   1.000
_cell.length_b   1.000
_cell.length_c   1.000
_cell.angle_alpha   90.00
_cell.angle_beta   90.00
_cell.angle_gamma   90.00
#
_symmetry.space_group_name_H-M   'P 1'
#
loop_
_entity.id
_entity.type
_entity.pdbx_description
1 polymer ?
#
loop_
_entity_poly.entity_id
_entity_poly.type
_entity_poly.pdbx_seq_one_letter_code
_entity_poly.pdbx_strand_id
1 'polypeptide(L)'
;MASFSLWQRFQQYFLSYADLGFSIDISRMKFPDDFFEKMQPRIEKAFAAMRGLESGAIANPDEKRMVGHYWLRNPTLAPSAELRADIEETNKR
;
A
#
# COMPACT_ATOMS: atom_id res chain seq x y z
N MET A 1 -4.39 -17.39 27.32
CA MET A 1 -4.18 -16.16 26.52
C MET A 1 -2.98 -15.46 27.11
N ALA A 2 -1.87 -15.35 26.37
CA ALA A 2 -0.69 -14.67 26.88
C ALA A 2 -1.02 -13.18 26.98
N SER A 3 -1.19 -12.69 28.22
CA SER A 3 -1.30 -11.26 28.50
C SER A 3 0.09 -10.65 28.32
N PHE A 4 0.53 -10.40 27.08
CA PHE A 4 1.74 -9.64 26.85
C PHE A 4 1.60 -8.27 27.50
N SER A 5 2.63 -7.85 28.24
CA SER A 5 2.67 -6.48 28.75
C SER A 5 2.55 -5.51 27.57
N LEU A 6 1.87 -4.38 27.76
CA LEU A 6 1.76 -3.35 26.71
C LEU A 6 3.13 -2.90 26.19
N TRP A 7 4.15 -2.96 27.05
CA TRP A 7 5.54 -2.68 26.68
C TRP A 7 6.14 -3.70 25.69
N GLN A 8 5.85 -5.00 25.85
CA GLN A 8 6.29 -6.02 24.89
C GLN A 8 5.56 -5.87 23.55
N ARG A 9 4.25 -5.61 23.56
CA ARG A 9 3.50 -5.32 22.33
C ARG A 9 4.01 -4.08 21.62
N PHE A 10 4.37 -3.03 22.35
CA PHE A 10 4.98 -1.83 21.78
C PHE A 10 6.29 -2.17 21.07
N GLN A 11 7.22 -2.85 21.74
CA GLN A 11 8.50 -3.25 21.14
C GLN A 11 8.32 -4.11 19.88
N GLN A 12 7.28 -4.95 19.85
CA GLN A 12 7.01 -5.83 18.71
C GLN A 12 6.39 -5.09 17.51
N TYR A 13 5.52 -4.11 17.76
CA TYR A 13 4.65 -3.54 16.74
C TYR A 13 4.88 -2.06 16.44
N PHE A 14 5.78 -1.40 17.16
CA PHE A 14 6.23 -0.05 16.82
C PHE A 14 7.16 -0.11 15.61
N LEU A 15 6.81 0.64 14.57
CA LEU A 15 7.61 0.77 13.35
C LEU A 15 7.98 2.23 13.17
N SER A 16 9.27 2.51 12.99
CA SER A 16 9.79 3.85 12.71
C SER A 16 10.75 3.83 11.53
N TYR A 17 10.51 4.71 10.58
CA TYR A 17 11.39 5.04 9.46
C TYR A 17 11.92 6.45 9.68
N ALA A 18 13.10 6.56 10.30
CA ALA A 18 13.68 7.83 10.69
C ALA A 18 14.03 8.72 9.48
N ASP A 19 14.47 8.10 8.39
CA ASP A 19 14.75 8.72 7.09
C ASP A 19 13.50 9.35 6.45
N LEU A 20 12.33 8.73 6.66
CA LEU A 20 11.04 9.26 6.21
C LEU A 20 10.37 10.18 7.24
N GLY A 21 10.92 10.32 8.45
CA GLY A 21 10.26 10.99 9.57
C GLY A 21 8.90 10.38 9.93
N PHE A 22 8.72 9.08 9.66
CA PHE A 22 7.44 8.38 9.79
C PHE A 22 7.49 7.34 10.90
N SER A 23 6.40 7.22 11.65
CA SER A 23 6.23 6.15 12.64
C SER A 23 4.78 5.70 12.72
N ILE A 24 4.58 4.40 12.96
CA ILE A 24 3.27 3.81 13.23
C ILE A 24 3.36 2.88 14.44
N ASP A 25 2.43 3.04 15.37
CA ASP A 25 2.27 2.20 16.55
C ASP A 25 0.87 1.57 16.54
N ILE A 26 0.82 0.25 16.35
CA ILE A 26 -0.43 -0.52 16.41
C ILE A 26 -0.57 -1.32 17.71
N SER A 27 0.35 -1.16 18.67
CA SER A 27 0.43 -1.98 19.88
C SER A 27 -0.83 -1.92 20.76
N ARG A 28 -1.52 -0.77 20.74
CA ARG A 28 -2.77 -0.51 21.47
C ARG A 28 -4.04 -0.91 20.71
N MET A 29 -3.92 -1.37 19.47
CA MET A 29 -5.06 -1.91 18.72
C MET A 29 -5.47 -3.26 19.30
N LYS A 30 -6.78 -3.50 19.36
CA LYS A 30 -7.35 -4.73 19.94
C LYS A 30 -7.42 -5.83 18.88
N PHE A 31 -6.30 -6.51 18.64
CA PHE A 31 -6.23 -7.69 17.78
C PHE A 31 -5.66 -8.90 18.53
N PRO A 32 -6.15 -10.13 18.25
CA PRO A 32 -5.64 -11.34 18.87
C PRO A 32 -4.22 -11.68 18.37
N ASP A 33 -3.48 -12.50 19.12
CA ASP A 33 -2.10 -12.88 18.78
C ASP A 33 -1.99 -13.57 17.40
N ASP A 34 -3.04 -14.29 16.99
CA ASP A 34 -3.13 -15.00 15.69
C ASP A 34 -3.68 -14.13 14.54
N PHE A 35 -3.82 -12.82 14.74
CA PHE A 35 -4.44 -11.92 13.76
C PHE A 35 -3.69 -11.89 12.43
N PHE A 36 -2.36 -11.75 12.45
CA PHE A 36 -1.57 -11.63 11.23
C PHE A 36 -1.57 -12.91 10.41
N GLU A 37 -1.48 -14.07 11.07
CA GLU A 37 -1.58 -15.39 10.44
C GLU A 37 -2.92 -15.55 9.71
N LYS A 38 -4.03 -15.19 10.38
CA LYS A 38 -5.36 -15.24 9.78
C LYS A 38 -5.55 -14.25 8.63
N MET A 39 -4.87 -13.11 8.67
CA MET A 39 -4.99 -12.06 7.65
C MET A 39 -4.07 -12.26 6.45
N GLN A 40 -3.02 -13.08 6.57
CA GLN A 40 -2.00 -13.24 5.55
C GLN A 40 -2.56 -13.56 4.14
N PRO A 41 -3.47 -14.53 3.95
CA PRO A 41 -4.01 -14.81 2.61
C PRO A 41 -4.77 -13.62 1.99
N ARG A 42 -5.42 -12.80 2.82
CA ARG A 42 -6.16 -11.61 2.37
C ARG A 42 -5.20 -10.50 1.94
N ILE A 43 -4.10 -10.36 2.67
CA ILE A 43 -3.03 -9.42 2.34
C ILE A 43 -2.34 -9.82 1.05
N GLU A 44 -2.03 -11.10 0.84
CA GLU A 44 -1.47 -11.61 -0.41
C GLU A 44 -2.38 -11.30 -1.62
N LYS A 45 -3.69 -11.52 -1.46
CA LYS A 45 -4.69 -11.14 -2.47
C LYS A 45 -4.69 -9.64 -2.74
N ALA A 46 -4.61 -8.81 -1.69
CA ALA A 46 -4.56 -7.36 -1.84
C ALA A 46 -3.30 -6.91 -2.60
N PHE A 47 -2.13 -7.48 -2.28
CA PHE A 47 -0.89 -7.20 -3.02
C PHE A 47 -0.97 -7.63 -4.49
N ALA A 48 -1.58 -8.77 -4.80
CA ALA A 48 -1.80 -9.18 -6.18
C ALA A 48 -2.73 -8.21 -6.93
N ALA A 49 -3.81 -7.76 -6.29
CA ALA A 49 -4.71 -6.75 -6.85
C ALA A 49 -4.01 -5.40 -7.05
N MET A 50 -3.17 -4.97 -6.11
CA MET A 50 -2.37 -3.75 -6.24
C MET A 50 -1.43 -3.81 -7.44
N ARG A 51 -0.71 -4.93 -7.65
CA ARG A 51 0.14 -5.09 -8.83
C ARG A 51 -0.64 -4.99 -10.14
N GLY A 52 -1.83 -5.60 -10.20
CA GLY A 52 -2.71 -5.51 -11.36
C GLY A 52 -3.21 -4.08 -11.59
N LEU A 53 -3.62 -3.39 -10.52
CA LEU A 53 -4.00 -1.99 -10.56
C LEU A 53 -2.86 -1.14 -11.12
N GLU A 54 -1.67 -1.27 -10.54
CA GLU A 54 -0.45 -0.53 -10.91
C GLU A 54 -0.03 -0.76 -12.36
N SER A 55 -0.23 -1.97 -12.88
CA SER A 55 0.03 -2.33 -14.28
C SER A 55 -1.07 -1.89 -15.26
N GLY A 56 -2.05 -1.10 -14.82
CA GLY A 56 -3.11 -0.57 -15.68
C GLY A 56 -4.30 -1.50 -15.90
N ALA A 57 -4.60 -2.40 -14.97
CA ALA A 57 -5.86 -3.13 -15.02
C ALA A 57 -7.06 -2.16 -14.91
N ILE A 58 -8.20 -2.55 -15.50
CA ILE A 58 -9.46 -1.83 -15.35
C ILE A 58 -9.96 -2.06 -13.92
N ALA A 59 -9.68 -1.09 -13.07
CA ALA A 59 -10.03 -1.12 -11.66
C ALA A 59 -11.37 -0.45 -11.37
N ASN A 60 -11.82 0.47 -12.23
CA ASN A 60 -13.16 1.02 -12.21
C ASN A 60 -14.00 0.34 -13.31
N PRO A 61 -14.72 -0.75 -12.99
CA PRO A 61 -15.50 -1.51 -13.97
C PRO A 61 -16.71 -0.74 -14.50
N ASP A 62 -17.31 0.14 -13.68
CA ASP A 62 -18.51 0.90 -14.04
C ASP A 62 -18.20 1.90 -15.17
N GLU A 63 -17.06 2.58 -15.07
CA GLU A 63 -16.60 3.52 -16.10
C GLU A 63 -15.69 2.87 -17.17
N LYS A 64 -15.31 1.59 -16.99
CA LYS A 64 -14.32 0.89 -17.81
C LYS A 64 -12.97 1.63 -17.87
N ARG A 65 -12.48 2.09 -16.71
CA ARG A 65 -11.27 2.91 -16.61
C ARG A 65 -10.20 2.31 -15.70
N MET A 66 -8.96 2.64 -16.04
CA MET A 66 -7.81 2.45 -15.17
C MET A 66 -7.81 3.51 -14.05
N VAL A 67 -7.14 3.21 -12.94
CA VAL A 67 -6.97 4.14 -11.82
C VAL A 67 -5.48 4.31 -11.57
N GLY A 68 -4.92 5.45 -11.99
CA GLY A 68 -3.47 5.63 -12.16
C GLY A 68 -2.87 6.89 -11.53
N HIS A 69 -3.49 7.44 -10.48
CA HIS A 69 -3.02 8.70 -9.86
C HIS A 69 -1.58 8.61 -9.33
N TYR A 70 -1.07 7.42 -9.03
CA TYR A 70 0.32 7.19 -8.64
C TYR A 70 1.31 7.34 -9.80
N TRP A 71 0.89 7.14 -11.06
CA TRP A 71 1.71 7.47 -12.23
C TRP A 71 2.02 8.97 -12.30
N LEU A 72 1.13 9.83 -11.79
CA LEU A 72 1.37 11.28 -11.74
C LEU A 72 2.54 11.65 -10.83
N ARG A 73 2.78 10.84 -9.80
CA ARG A 73 3.91 11.00 -8.86
C ARG A 73 5.17 10.30 -9.34
N ASN A 74 5.03 9.19 -10.05
CA ASN A 74 6.13 8.48 -10.69
C ASN A 74 5.74 7.99 -12.10
N PRO A 75 6.02 8.79 -13.15
CA PRO A 75 5.58 8.50 -14.52
C PRO A 75 6.16 7.21 -15.09
N THR A 76 7.29 6.71 -14.56
CA THR A 76 7.91 5.48 -15.04
C THR A 76 7.06 4.23 -14.80
N LEU A 77 6.03 4.33 -13.94
CA LEU A 77 5.08 3.26 -13.63
C LEU A 77 3.88 3.23 -14.57
N ALA A 78 3.73 4.21 -15.46
CA ALA A 78 2.59 4.25 -16.38
C ALA A 78 2.60 3.03 -17.33
N PRO A 79 1.43 2.44 -17.64
CA PRO A 79 1.34 1.17 -18.36
C PRO A 79 1.62 1.28 -19.87
N SER A 80 1.66 2.50 -20.42
CA SER A 80 2.00 2.76 -21.81
C SER A 80 2.99 3.92 -21.94
N ALA A 81 3.78 3.90 -23.01
CA ALA A 81 4.75 4.95 -23.31
C ALA A 81 4.07 6.30 -23.58
N GLU A 82 2.89 6.27 -24.21
CA GLU A 82 2.07 7.46 -24.47
C GLU A 82 1.60 8.11 -23.15
N LEU A 83 0.99 7.34 -22.25
CA LEU A 83 0.55 7.87 -20.95
C LEU A 83 1.73 8.41 -20.14
N ARG A 84 2.88 7.73 -20.18
CA ARG A 84 4.09 8.23 -19.55
C ARG A 84 4.49 9.60 -20.12
N ALA A 85 4.55 9.72 -21.44
CA ALA A 85 4.94 10.95 -22.11
C ALA A 85 3.98 12.11 -21.78
N ASP A 86 2.66 11.86 -21.80
CA ASP A 86 1.64 12.85 -21.45
C ASP A 86 1.82 13.38 -20.02
N ILE A 87 2.08 12.48 -19.07
CA ILE A 87 2.30 12.84 -17.67
C ILE A 87 3.61 13.64 -17.51
N GLU A 88 4.70 13.16 -18.12
CA GLU A 88 6.00 13.82 -18.07
C GLU A 88 5.97 15.21 -18.72
N GLU A 89 5.23 15.38 -19.82
CA GLU A 89 5.05 16.68 -20.46
C GLU A 89 4.22 17.62 -19.57
N THR A 90 3.11 17.13 -19.03
CA THR A 90 2.21 17.94 -18.19
C THR A 90 2.92 18.42 -16.92
N ASN A 91 3.69 17.55 -16.26
CA ASN A 91 4.41 17.89 -15.03
C ASN A 91 5.56 18.90 -15.23
N LYS A 92 6.02 19.13 -16.48
CA LYS A 92 7.06 20.12 -16.80
C LYS A 92 6.52 21.53 -17.05
N ARG A 93 5.21 21.66 -17.26
CA ARG A 93 4.54 22.95 -17.48
C ARG A 93 4.30 23.68 -16.16
#